data_AF-A0A4Q5PHF7-F1
#
_entry.id   AF-A0A4Q5PHF7-F1
#
_cell.length_a   1.000
_cell.length_b   1.000
_cell.length_c   1.000
_cell.angle_alpha   90.00
_cell.angle_beta   90.00
_cell.angle_gamma   90.00
#
_symmetry.space_group_name_H-M   'P 1'
#
loop_
_entity.id
_entity.type
_entity.pdbx_description
1 polymer ?
#
loop_
_entity_poly.entity_id
_entity_poly.type
_entity_poly.pdbx_seq_one_letter_code
_entity_poly.pdbx_strand_id
1 'polypeptide(L)'
;MKPPQQDGNFVRGAGPVNRRQVLRDKLAEPRVNPLALKRLHKSRALQTLGVPLEQQLLAPRGLVRGPGKSGIALAVLIATGGVGVLLAAVQASVVMAAAGGAALAGAGAVAAMRARRAPAAAPSLAGPAFDAEALRKLDIALENVAPEAGEDVFRQLLGLKASLARVAALMPQVGADENFTVDDRLYVIESVRRYLPDSLQAYLRVPDGQRTNGVLDSGKSARAVLQEQLAMLQHELDQRENKLGRSAAEGLMRQQRFLESKKTRV
;
A
#
# COMPACT_ATOMS: atom_id res chain seq x y z
N MET A 1 65.50 -48.18 44.76
CA MET A 1 64.23 -47.97 44.04
C MET A 1 64.40 -46.78 43.11
N LYS A 2 64.25 -46.98 41.79
CA LYS A 2 64.36 -45.93 40.76
C LYS A 2 62.99 -45.28 40.51
N PRO A 3 62.88 -43.95 40.37
CA PRO A 3 61.72 -43.33 39.72
C PRO A 3 61.91 -43.30 38.18
N PRO A 4 60.81 -43.35 37.40
CA PRO A 4 60.87 -43.51 35.94
C PRO A 4 61.14 -42.18 35.20
N GLN A 5 61.89 -42.30 34.10
CA GLN A 5 62.11 -41.25 33.09
C GLN A 5 60.78 -40.89 32.39
N GLN A 6 60.47 -39.60 32.31
CA GLN A 6 59.39 -39.07 31.48
C GLN A 6 59.93 -38.78 30.07
N ASP A 7 59.76 -39.74 29.17
CA ASP A 7 59.76 -39.48 27.74
C ASP A 7 58.34 -39.10 27.32
N GLY A 8 58.16 -37.94 26.69
CA GLY A 8 56.83 -37.45 26.36
C GLY A 8 56.82 -36.21 25.48
N ASN A 9 57.55 -36.24 24.37
CA ASN A 9 57.42 -35.29 23.28
C ASN A 9 56.03 -35.43 22.62
N PHE A 10 54.99 -34.82 23.22
CA PHE A 10 53.68 -34.68 22.60
C PHE A 10 53.58 -33.30 21.96
N VAL A 11 53.89 -33.22 20.67
CA VAL A 11 53.54 -32.07 19.82
C VAL A 11 52.04 -32.15 19.55
N ARG A 12 51.26 -31.29 20.23
CA ARG A 12 49.85 -31.06 19.88
C ARG A 12 49.79 -30.24 18.60
N GLY A 13 49.57 -30.88 17.47
CA GLY A 13 49.20 -30.20 16.23
C GLY A 13 47.84 -29.53 16.40
N ALA A 14 47.80 -28.19 16.36
CA ALA A 14 46.59 -27.37 16.45
C ALA A 14 45.78 -27.37 15.14
N GLY A 15 45.58 -28.55 14.54
CA GLY A 15 44.90 -28.71 13.26
C GLY A 15 43.98 -29.92 13.27
N PRO A 16 42.79 -29.83 12.66
CA PRO A 16 41.85 -30.95 12.59
C PRO A 16 42.50 -32.11 11.80
N VAL A 17 42.59 -33.28 12.45
CA VAL A 17 43.28 -34.49 11.98
C VAL A 17 42.54 -35.17 10.80
N ASN A 18 41.40 -34.64 10.37
CA ASN A 18 40.57 -35.21 9.32
C ASN A 18 40.64 -34.38 8.03
N ARG A 19 41.55 -34.74 7.11
CA ARG A 19 41.62 -34.17 5.75
C ARG A 19 40.29 -34.25 4.97
N ARG A 20 39.42 -35.22 5.30
CA ARG A 20 38.08 -35.36 4.69
C ARG A 20 37.08 -34.30 5.18
N GLN A 21 37.24 -33.75 6.39
CA GLN A 21 36.38 -32.68 6.91
C GLN A 21 36.74 -31.33 6.26
N VAL A 22 38.03 -31.05 6.05
CA VAL A 22 38.49 -29.80 5.40
C VAL A 22 37.98 -29.68 3.95
N LEU A 23 37.83 -30.79 3.23
CA LEU A 23 37.26 -30.82 1.88
C LEU A 23 35.73 -30.67 1.88
N ARG A 24 35.03 -31.20 2.89
CA ARG A 24 33.57 -31.01 3.03
C ARG A 24 33.22 -29.59 3.46
N ASP A 25 33.98 -29.00 4.37
CA ASP A 25 33.74 -27.63 4.84
C ASP A 25 34.07 -26.59 3.75
N LYS A 26 35.08 -26.83 2.90
CA LYS A 26 35.37 -25.97 1.73
C LYS A 26 34.34 -26.10 0.60
N LEU A 27 33.52 -27.15 0.58
CA LEU A 27 32.46 -27.36 -0.42
C LEU A 27 31.09 -26.85 0.06
N ALA A 28 30.98 -26.42 1.31
CA ALA A 28 29.75 -25.96 1.93
C ALA A 28 29.66 -24.42 2.07
N GLU A 29 30.40 -23.66 1.27
CA GLU A 29 30.04 -22.26 1.07
C GLU A 29 28.74 -22.22 0.26
N PRO A 30 27.62 -21.72 0.82
CA PRO A 30 26.39 -21.60 0.06
C PRO A 30 26.68 -20.66 -1.11
N ARG A 31 26.72 -21.20 -2.33
CA ARG A 31 26.79 -20.42 -3.56
C ARG A 31 25.49 -19.63 -3.65
N VAL A 32 25.49 -18.45 -3.05
CA VAL A 32 24.35 -17.56 -3.06
C VAL A 32 24.16 -17.12 -4.50
N ASN A 33 23.12 -17.64 -5.16
CA ASN A 33 22.84 -17.30 -6.55
C ASN A 33 22.57 -15.78 -6.63
N PRO A 34 23.34 -15.00 -7.41
CA PRO A 34 23.20 -13.56 -7.49
C PRO A 34 21.79 -13.15 -7.98
N LEU A 35 21.12 -14.01 -8.74
CA LEU A 35 19.73 -13.79 -9.15
C LEU A 35 18.74 -13.94 -7.98
N ALA A 36 19.02 -14.83 -7.03
CA ALA A 36 18.18 -14.99 -5.84
C ALA A 36 18.29 -13.79 -4.90
N LEU A 37 19.49 -13.23 -4.73
CA LEU A 37 19.69 -11.98 -3.99
C LEU A 37 18.93 -10.82 -4.65
N LYS A 38 19.06 -10.64 -5.97
CA LYS A 38 18.32 -9.59 -6.70
C LYS A 38 16.81 -9.72 -6.52
N ARG A 39 16.26 -10.95 -6.58
CA ARG A 39 14.82 -11.19 -6.34
C ARG A 39 14.40 -10.85 -4.91
N LEU A 40 15.24 -11.16 -3.93
CA LEU A 40 14.96 -10.89 -2.52
C LEU A 40 15.04 -9.38 -2.20
N HIS A 41 16.01 -8.67 -2.79
CA HIS A 41 16.06 -7.20 -2.70
C HIS A 41 14.84 -6.56 -3.36
N LYS A 42 14.44 -7.04 -4.55
CA LYS A 42 13.22 -6.58 -5.22
C LYS A 42 11.97 -6.84 -4.36
N SER A 43 11.81 -8.04 -3.79
CA SER A 43 10.63 -8.35 -2.97
C SER A 43 10.59 -7.50 -1.70
N ARG A 44 11.73 -7.25 -1.06
CA ARG A 44 11.81 -6.36 0.11
C ARG A 44 11.43 -4.93 -0.27
N ALA A 45 11.97 -4.40 -1.37
CA ALA A 45 11.65 -3.06 -1.85
C ALA A 45 10.14 -2.89 -2.12
N LEU A 46 9.52 -3.89 -2.75
CA LEU A 46 8.07 -3.92 -2.99
C LEU A 46 7.26 -4.01 -1.69
N GLN A 47 7.69 -4.84 -0.73
CA GLN A 47 7.04 -4.93 0.58
C GLN A 47 7.06 -3.60 1.33
N THR A 48 8.16 -2.84 1.23
CA THR A 48 8.26 -1.51 1.83
C THR A 48 7.41 -0.44 1.14
N LEU A 49 7.08 -0.59 -0.15
CA LEU A 49 6.18 0.35 -0.85
C LEU A 49 4.72 0.20 -0.37
N GLY A 50 4.39 -0.93 0.25
CA GLY A 50 3.04 -1.22 0.73
C GLY A 50 2.03 -1.42 -0.40
N VAL A 51 0.75 -1.25 -0.07
CA VAL A 51 -0.37 -1.48 -1.00
C VAL A 51 -0.36 -0.47 -2.16
N PRO A 52 -0.54 -0.88 -3.44
CA PRO A 52 -0.61 0.02 -4.59
C PRO A 52 -1.63 1.16 -4.41
N LEU A 53 -1.33 2.36 -4.91
CA LEU A 53 -2.23 3.51 -4.81
C LEU A 53 -3.57 3.25 -5.50
N GLU A 54 -3.56 2.55 -6.64
CA GLU A 54 -4.77 2.12 -7.32
C GLU A 54 -5.69 1.36 -6.37
N GLN A 55 -5.15 0.36 -5.65
CA GLN A 55 -5.92 -0.42 -4.69
C GLN A 55 -6.34 0.42 -3.47
N GLN A 56 -5.47 1.29 -2.96
CA GLN A 56 -5.82 2.14 -1.80
C GLN A 56 -6.94 3.13 -2.10
N LEU A 57 -6.98 3.66 -3.33
CA LEU A 57 -7.88 4.75 -3.70
C LEU A 57 -9.15 4.28 -4.42
N LEU A 58 -9.08 3.15 -5.14
CA LEU A 58 -10.23 2.57 -5.85
C LEU A 58 -10.92 1.46 -5.06
N ALA A 59 -10.29 0.91 -4.00
CA ALA A 59 -11.00 -0.03 -3.15
C ALA A 59 -12.26 0.66 -2.62
N PRO A 60 -13.44 0.04 -2.75
CA PRO A 60 -14.64 0.56 -2.13
C PRO A 60 -14.29 0.76 -0.65
N ARG A 61 -14.43 1.99 -0.16
CA ARG A 61 -14.38 2.31 1.27
C ARG A 61 -15.59 1.68 1.94
N GLY A 62 -15.66 0.35 1.91
CA GLY A 62 -16.46 -0.42 2.82
C GLY A 62 -15.87 -0.12 4.18
N LEU A 63 -16.58 0.71 4.94
CA LEU A 63 -16.42 0.78 6.38
C LEU A 63 -16.17 -0.64 6.86
N VAL A 64 -14.97 -0.93 7.35
CA VAL A 64 -14.75 -2.06 8.25
C VAL A 64 -15.47 -1.68 9.55
N ARG A 65 -16.80 -1.68 9.49
CA ARG A 65 -17.68 -1.62 10.63
C ARG A 65 -17.55 -3.02 11.19
N GLY A 66 -16.72 -3.17 12.22
CA GLY A 66 -16.57 -4.44 12.93
C GLY A 66 -17.94 -5.08 13.15
N PRO A 67 -18.07 -6.40 13.04
CA PRO A 67 -19.36 -7.06 12.94
C PRO A 67 -20.18 -6.70 14.19
N GLY A 68 -21.15 -5.79 14.03
CA GLY A 68 -22.11 -5.52 15.08
C GLY A 68 -22.84 -6.81 15.43
N LYS A 69 -23.43 -6.91 16.62
CA LYS A 69 -24.12 -8.13 17.10
C LYS A 69 -25.08 -8.74 16.06
N SER A 70 -25.67 -7.92 15.18
CA SER A 70 -26.53 -8.38 14.08
C SER A 70 -25.81 -8.97 12.86
N GLY A 71 -24.54 -8.66 12.62
CA GLY A 71 -23.71 -9.25 11.57
C GLY A 71 -23.24 -10.66 11.94
N ILE A 72 -22.92 -10.86 13.23
CA ILE A 72 -22.62 -12.19 13.79
C ILE A 72 -23.85 -13.09 13.68
N ALA A 73 -25.04 -12.59 14.05
CA ALA A 73 -26.29 -13.35 13.94
C ALA A 73 -26.60 -13.80 12.49
N LEU A 74 -26.33 -12.94 11.50
CA LEU A 74 -26.53 -13.26 10.09
C LEU A 74 -25.53 -14.33 9.60
N ALA A 75 -24.27 -14.23 10.00
CA ALA A 75 -23.24 -15.23 9.67
C ALA A 75 -23.55 -16.60 10.29
N VAL A 76 -24.02 -16.62 11.54
CA VAL A 76 -24.47 -17.85 12.22
C VAL A 76 -25.65 -18.47 11.47
N LEU A 77 -26.66 -17.68 11.09
CA LEU A 77 -27.82 -18.18 10.34
C LEU A 77 -27.45 -18.80 8.98
N ILE A 78 -26.53 -18.16 8.24
CA ILE A 78 -26.05 -18.69 6.95
C ILE A 78 -25.28 -19.99 7.16
N ALA A 79 -24.39 -20.05 8.15
CA ALA A 79 -23.62 -21.25 8.46
C ALA A 79 -24.52 -22.42 8.89
N THR A 80 -25.48 -22.18 9.79
CA THR A 80 -26.44 -23.22 10.23
C THR A 80 -27.37 -23.66 9.11
N GLY A 81 -27.82 -22.73 8.25
CA GLY A 81 -28.67 -23.04 7.09
C GLY A 81 -27.93 -23.91 6.07
N GLY A 82 -26.67 -23.58 5.76
CA GLY A 82 -25.83 -24.35 4.85
C GLY A 82 -25.56 -25.77 5.36
N VAL A 83 -25.24 -25.92 6.64
CA VAL A 83 -25.04 -27.24 7.26
C VAL A 83 -26.33 -28.07 7.26
N GLY A 84 -27.49 -27.44 7.53
CA GLY A 84 -28.79 -28.12 7.49
C GLY A 84 -29.15 -28.66 6.11
N VAL A 85 -28.92 -27.87 5.05
CA VAL A 85 -29.14 -28.31 3.65
C VAL A 85 -28.19 -29.44 3.26
N LEU A 86 -26.92 -29.35 3.68
CA LEU A 86 -25.92 -30.39 3.41
C LEU A 86 -26.26 -31.71 4.11
N LEU A 87 -26.65 -31.67 5.39
CA LEU A 87 -27.09 -32.86 6.12
C LEU A 87 -28.38 -33.46 5.55
N ALA A 88 -29.30 -32.63 5.08
CA ALA A 88 -30.53 -33.09 4.43
C ALA A 88 -30.24 -33.85 3.11
N ALA A 89 -29.23 -33.40 2.35
CA ALA A 89 -28.80 -34.08 1.13
C ALA A 89 -28.18 -35.46 1.43
N VAL A 90 -27.46 -35.61 2.54
CA VAL A 90 -26.84 -36.87 2.95
C VAL A 90 -27.86 -37.84 3.55
N GLN A 91 -28.85 -37.35 4.31
CA GLN A 91 -29.82 -38.18 5.02
C GLN A 91 -31.19 -38.30 4.32
N ALA A 92 -31.35 -37.74 3.11
CA ALA A 92 -32.60 -37.69 2.34
C ALA A 92 -33.82 -37.21 3.16
N SER A 93 -33.61 -36.31 4.11
CA SER A 93 -34.66 -35.85 5.03
C SER A 93 -35.28 -34.54 4.55
N VAL A 94 -36.54 -34.61 4.14
CA VAL A 94 -37.33 -33.48 3.62
C VAL A 94 -37.53 -32.40 4.69
N VAL A 95 -37.63 -32.79 5.97
CA VAL A 95 -37.84 -31.84 7.09
C VAL A 95 -36.59 -31.00 7.33
N MET A 96 -35.39 -31.59 7.25
CA MET A 96 -34.13 -30.86 7.39
C MET A 96 -33.85 -29.96 6.18
N ALA A 97 -34.25 -30.39 4.97
CA ALA A 97 -34.15 -29.57 3.77
C ALA A 97 -35.04 -28.33 3.86
N ALA A 98 -36.28 -28.49 4.34
CA ALA A 98 -37.22 -27.39 4.52
C ALA A 98 -36.72 -26.39 5.58
N ALA A 99 -36.20 -26.87 6.71
CA ALA A 99 -35.67 -26.01 7.78
C ALA A 99 -34.41 -25.24 7.34
N GLY A 100 -33.46 -25.91 6.66
CA GLY A 100 -32.25 -25.26 6.13
C GLY A 100 -32.55 -24.25 5.02
N GLY A 101 -33.48 -24.58 4.13
CA GLY A 101 -33.97 -23.68 3.08
C GLY A 101 -34.66 -22.43 3.64
N ALA A 102 -35.50 -22.58 4.66
CA ALA A 102 -36.17 -21.46 5.32
C ALA A 102 -35.18 -20.50 6.00
N ALA A 103 -34.13 -21.03 6.64
CA ALA A 103 -33.09 -20.21 7.26
C ALA A 103 -32.28 -19.41 6.22
N LEU A 104 -31.93 -20.01 5.07
CA LEU A 104 -31.23 -19.32 3.98
C LEU A 104 -32.12 -18.27 3.30
N ALA A 105 -33.39 -18.59 3.06
CA ALA A 105 -34.36 -17.64 2.51
C ALA A 105 -34.58 -16.44 3.44
N GLY A 106 -34.69 -16.69 4.75
CA GLY A 106 -34.78 -15.63 5.77
C GLY A 106 -33.54 -14.75 5.82
N ALA A 107 -32.34 -15.32 5.78
CA ALA A 107 -31.09 -14.57 5.71
C ALA A 107 -31.00 -13.72 4.43
N GLY A 108 -31.40 -14.28 3.28
CA GLY A 108 -31.46 -13.58 2.01
C GLY A 108 -32.45 -12.41 2.01
N ALA A 109 -33.64 -12.60 2.58
CA ALA A 109 -34.65 -11.55 2.70
C ALA A 109 -34.19 -10.39 3.60
N VAL A 110 -33.55 -10.69 4.73
CA VAL A 110 -32.98 -9.68 5.64
C VAL A 110 -31.82 -8.92 4.97
N ALA A 111 -30.96 -9.60 4.22
CA ALA A 111 -29.89 -8.97 3.45
C ALA A 111 -30.45 -8.05 2.34
N ALA A 112 -31.48 -8.49 1.61
CA ALA A 112 -32.14 -7.69 0.58
C ALA A 112 -32.87 -6.47 1.15
N MET A 113 -33.56 -6.61 2.29
CA MET A 113 -34.18 -5.48 2.98
C MET A 113 -33.14 -4.47 3.49
N ARG A 114 -31.98 -4.93 3.98
CA ARG A 114 -30.88 -4.04 4.36
C ARG A 114 -30.24 -3.34 3.17
N ALA A 115 -30.08 -4.01 2.04
CA ALA A 115 -29.61 -3.39 0.81
C ALA A 115 -30.59 -2.29 0.33
N ARG A 116 -31.90 -2.50 0.50
CA ARG A 116 -32.94 -1.51 0.16
C ARG A 116 -33.10 -0.38 1.19
N ARG A 117 -32.72 -0.60 2.44
CA ARG A 117 -32.77 0.39 3.54
C ARG A 117 -31.42 1.07 3.82
N ALA A 118 -30.35 0.67 3.15
CA ALA A 118 -29.14 1.48 3.13
C ALA A 118 -29.57 2.85 2.60
N PRO A 119 -29.35 3.95 3.35
CA PRO A 119 -29.60 5.26 2.80
C PRO A 119 -28.81 5.30 1.50
N ALA A 120 -29.50 5.62 0.39
CA ALA A 120 -28.80 5.90 -0.87
C ALA A 120 -27.72 6.89 -0.48
N ALA A 121 -26.46 6.45 -0.51
CA ALA A 121 -25.34 7.35 -0.34
C ALA A 121 -25.61 8.42 -1.39
N ALA A 122 -25.79 9.67 -0.94
CA ALA A 122 -26.06 10.78 -1.83
C ALA A 122 -25.08 10.64 -3.01
N PRO A 123 -25.56 10.72 -4.27
CA PRO A 123 -24.67 10.59 -5.41
C PRO A 123 -23.53 11.58 -5.20
N SER A 124 -22.32 11.05 -4.97
CA SER A 124 -21.12 11.85 -4.95
C SER A 124 -21.04 12.49 -6.33
N LEU A 125 -21.36 13.77 -6.42
CA LEU A 125 -21.14 14.59 -7.61
C LEU A 125 -19.65 14.70 -7.95
N ALA A 126 -18.77 14.18 -7.09
CA ALA A 126 -17.36 14.05 -7.36
C ALA A 126 -17.05 12.65 -7.90
N GLY A 127 -16.64 12.61 -9.17
CA GLY A 127 -15.95 11.47 -9.74
C GLY A 127 -14.66 11.14 -8.97
N PRO A 128 -14.00 10.02 -9.29
CA PRO A 128 -12.74 9.64 -8.64
C PRO A 128 -11.72 10.77 -8.74
N ALA A 129 -10.96 10.99 -7.65
CA ALA A 129 -9.92 12.03 -7.58
C ALA A 129 -8.90 11.91 -8.73
N PHE A 130 -8.61 10.66 -9.11
CA PHE A 130 -7.69 10.30 -10.17
C PHE A 130 -8.31 9.25 -11.07
N ASP A 131 -7.85 9.21 -12.31
CA ASP A 131 -8.14 8.13 -13.22
C ASP A 131 -7.41 6.84 -12.81
N ALA A 132 -8.08 5.70 -12.99
CA ALA A 132 -7.56 4.38 -12.61
C ALA A 132 -6.32 4.01 -13.43
N GLU A 133 -6.31 4.33 -14.72
CA GLU A 133 -5.16 4.05 -15.59
C GLU A 133 -3.94 4.87 -15.16
N ALA A 134 -4.13 6.14 -14.80
CA ALA A 134 -3.07 7.00 -14.28
C ALA A 134 -2.46 6.45 -12.98
N LEU A 135 -3.29 5.99 -12.03
CA LEU A 135 -2.83 5.39 -10.78
C LEU A 135 -2.03 4.10 -11.04
N ARG A 136 -2.55 3.24 -11.92
CA ARG A 136 -1.87 2.00 -12.31
C ARG A 136 -0.52 2.26 -12.99
N LYS A 137 -0.45 3.25 -13.88
CA LYS A 137 0.80 3.68 -14.52
C LYS A 137 1.82 4.13 -13.48
N LEU A 138 1.39 4.91 -12.48
CA LEU A 138 2.25 5.35 -11.39
C LEU A 138 2.73 4.17 -10.53
N ASP A 139 1.84 3.25 -10.15
CA ASP A 139 2.20 2.07 -9.37
C ASP A 139 3.25 1.22 -10.11
N ILE A 140 3.07 0.96 -11.42
CA ILE A 140 4.06 0.27 -12.25
C ILE A 140 5.41 1.01 -12.26
N ALA A 141 5.40 2.34 -12.38
CA ALA A 141 6.62 3.14 -12.36
C ALA A 141 7.36 3.04 -11.01
N LEU A 142 6.62 3.08 -9.90
CA LEU A 142 7.17 2.92 -8.55
C LEU A 142 7.77 1.53 -8.35
N GLU A 143 7.08 0.47 -8.78
CA GLU A 143 7.58 -0.91 -8.69
C GLU A 143 8.87 -1.13 -9.48
N ASN A 144 8.99 -0.49 -10.65
CA ASN A 144 10.18 -0.57 -11.49
C ASN A 144 11.37 0.20 -10.90
N VAL A 145 11.14 1.34 -10.25
CA VAL A 145 12.20 2.14 -9.59
C VAL A 145 12.62 1.57 -8.24
N ALA A 146 11.71 0.91 -7.50
CA ALA A 146 11.96 0.39 -6.16
C ALA A 146 13.29 -0.37 -5.97
N PRO A 147 13.71 -1.30 -6.86
CA PRO A 147 14.96 -2.04 -6.67
C PRO A 147 16.23 -1.21 -6.88
N GLU A 148 16.13 -0.03 -7.51
CA GLU A 148 17.28 0.73 -8.05
C GLU A 148 17.37 2.18 -7.50
N ALA A 149 16.35 2.63 -6.76
CA ALA A 149 16.24 4.01 -6.27
C ALA A 149 17.28 4.38 -5.20
N GLY A 150 17.76 3.41 -4.41
CA GLY A 150 18.47 3.69 -3.16
C GLY A 150 17.53 4.24 -2.07
N GLU A 151 18.01 4.30 -0.83
CA GLU A 151 17.16 4.56 0.34
C GLU A 151 16.53 5.98 0.34
N ASP A 152 17.28 7.00 -0.05
CA ASP A 152 16.80 8.39 0.01
C ASP A 152 15.69 8.67 -1.02
N VAL A 153 15.86 8.21 -2.26
CA VAL A 153 14.82 8.31 -3.31
C VAL A 153 13.59 7.54 -2.87
N PHE A 154 13.78 6.35 -2.29
CA PHE A 154 12.68 5.54 -1.80
C PHE A 154 11.89 6.25 -0.70
N ARG A 155 12.56 6.88 0.27
CA ARG A 155 11.93 7.66 1.33
C ARG A 155 11.11 8.83 0.77
N GLN A 156 11.62 9.53 -0.24
CA GLN A 156 10.88 10.60 -0.92
C GLN A 156 9.64 10.08 -1.66
N LEU A 157 9.76 8.94 -2.35
CA LEU A 157 8.63 8.30 -3.03
C LEU A 157 7.52 7.88 -2.06
N LEU A 158 7.87 7.40 -0.87
CA LEU A 158 6.90 7.12 0.18
C LEU A 158 6.20 8.38 0.68
N GLY A 159 6.93 9.48 0.86
CA GLY A 159 6.36 10.79 1.21
C GLY A 159 5.35 11.27 0.17
N LEU A 160 5.71 11.17 -1.11
CA LEU A 160 4.84 11.53 -2.23
C LEU A 160 3.57 10.68 -2.26
N LYS A 161 3.73 9.36 -2.11
CA LYS A 161 2.61 8.42 -2.05
C LYS A 161 1.64 8.76 -0.93
N ALA A 162 2.15 9.05 0.27
CA ALA A 162 1.34 9.44 1.42
C ALA A 162 0.57 10.76 1.16
N SER A 163 1.24 11.74 0.56
CA SER A 163 0.65 13.06 0.25
C SER A 163 -0.44 12.96 -0.81
N LEU A 164 -0.20 12.18 -1.87
CA LEU A 164 -1.22 11.87 -2.88
C LEU A 164 -2.44 11.17 -2.26
N ALA A 165 -2.24 10.24 -1.33
CA ALA A 165 -3.35 9.55 -0.67
C ALA A 165 -4.20 10.51 0.20
N ARG A 166 -3.57 11.46 0.91
CA ARG A 166 -4.28 12.48 1.68
C ARG A 166 -5.06 13.43 0.79
N VAL A 167 -4.44 13.92 -0.29
CA VAL A 167 -5.11 14.79 -1.27
C VAL A 167 -6.26 14.05 -1.96
N ALA A 168 -6.07 12.79 -2.37
CA ALA A 168 -7.12 11.96 -2.98
C ALA A 168 -8.35 11.82 -2.10
N ALA A 169 -8.17 11.77 -0.78
CA ALA A 169 -9.27 11.61 0.16
C ALA A 169 -10.14 12.87 0.27
N LEU A 170 -9.52 14.06 0.17
CA LEU A 170 -10.18 15.35 0.38
C LEU A 170 -10.66 15.98 -0.92
N MET A 171 -9.92 15.84 -2.02
CA MET A 171 -10.17 16.53 -3.27
C MET A 171 -11.56 16.26 -3.88
N PRO A 172 -12.17 15.06 -3.80
CA PRO A 172 -13.55 14.86 -4.26
C PRO A 172 -14.57 15.65 -3.43
N GLN A 173 -14.30 15.88 -2.14
CA GLN A 173 -15.24 16.54 -1.22
C GLN A 173 -15.20 18.06 -1.35
N VAL A 174 -14.09 18.58 -1.88
CA VAL A 174 -13.81 20.01 -1.98
C VAL A 174 -13.88 20.41 -3.45
N GLY A 175 -14.88 21.23 -3.79
CA GLY A 175 -14.96 21.89 -5.10
C GLY A 175 -13.80 22.86 -5.30
N ALA A 176 -13.58 23.30 -6.54
CA ALA A 176 -12.64 24.39 -6.76
C ALA A 176 -13.20 25.70 -6.19
N ASP A 177 -12.39 26.43 -5.44
CA ASP A 177 -12.72 27.73 -4.86
C ASP A 177 -11.51 28.67 -4.88
N GLU A 178 -11.60 29.79 -4.16
CA GLU A 178 -10.52 30.78 -4.07
C GLU A 178 -9.24 30.23 -3.42
N ASN A 179 -9.37 29.28 -2.48
CA ASN A 179 -8.23 28.71 -1.76
C ASN A 179 -7.62 27.53 -2.49
N PHE A 180 -8.42 26.75 -3.22
CA PHE A 180 -7.99 25.59 -4.00
C PHE A 180 -8.56 25.68 -5.42
N THR A 181 -7.72 26.16 -6.34
CA THR A 181 -8.17 26.52 -7.69
C THR A 181 -8.27 25.32 -8.63
N VAL A 182 -8.81 25.55 -9.83
CA VAL A 182 -8.82 24.55 -10.91
C VAL A 182 -7.40 24.16 -11.31
N ASP A 183 -6.47 25.11 -11.34
CA ASP A 183 -5.06 24.85 -11.66
C ASP A 183 -4.37 24.01 -10.58
N ASP A 184 -4.69 24.27 -9.30
CA ASP A 184 -4.20 23.44 -8.19
C ASP A 184 -4.68 21.99 -8.33
N ARG A 185 -5.96 21.78 -8.65
CA ARG A 185 -6.52 20.45 -8.95
C ARG A 185 -5.83 19.80 -10.15
N LEU A 186 -5.68 20.54 -11.25
CA LEU A 186 -5.06 20.02 -12.46
C LEU A 186 -3.60 19.62 -12.21
N TYR A 187 -2.86 20.40 -11.44
CA TYR A 187 -1.48 20.09 -11.07
C TYR A 187 -1.38 18.74 -10.33
N VAL A 188 -2.26 18.50 -9.35
CA VAL A 188 -2.27 17.23 -8.60
C VAL A 188 -2.59 16.06 -9.55
N ILE A 189 -3.56 16.22 -10.45
CA ILE A 189 -3.93 15.19 -11.44
C ILE A 189 -2.75 14.91 -12.38
N GLU A 190 -2.11 15.94 -12.93
CA GLU A 190 -0.95 15.78 -13.83
C GLU A 190 0.29 15.22 -13.12
N SER A 191 0.43 15.47 -11.81
CA SER A 191 1.49 14.86 -11.01
C SER A 191 1.41 13.34 -11.03
N VAL A 192 0.20 12.78 -10.92
CA VAL A 192 -0.06 11.34 -11.01
C VAL A 192 -0.02 10.85 -12.46
N ARG A 193 -0.62 11.60 -13.39
CA ARG A 193 -0.77 11.17 -14.79
C ARG A 193 0.54 11.18 -15.57
N ARG A 194 1.36 12.20 -15.33
CA ARG A 194 2.50 12.54 -16.20
C ARG A 194 3.79 12.78 -15.42
N TYR A 195 3.81 13.73 -14.49
CA TYR A 195 5.10 14.22 -13.95
C TYR A 195 5.87 13.13 -13.19
N LEU A 196 5.23 12.44 -12.24
CA LEU A 196 5.89 11.37 -11.50
C LEU A 196 6.26 10.17 -12.40
N PRO A 197 5.32 9.58 -13.17
CA PRO A 197 5.67 8.44 -14.02
C PRO A 197 6.79 8.77 -15.03
N ASP A 198 6.74 9.95 -15.65
CA ASP A 198 7.71 10.32 -16.68
C ASP A 198 9.09 10.59 -16.06
N SER A 199 9.19 11.24 -14.89
CA SER A 199 10.45 11.41 -14.15
C SER A 199 11.08 10.08 -13.75
N LEU A 200 10.28 9.15 -13.22
CA LEU A 200 10.76 7.81 -12.85
C LEU A 200 11.21 7.01 -14.07
N GLN A 201 10.47 7.08 -15.17
CA GLN A 201 10.83 6.42 -16.41
C GLN A 201 12.10 7.02 -17.02
N ALA A 202 12.27 8.34 -16.99
CA ALA A 202 13.48 9.01 -17.46
C ALA A 202 14.72 8.59 -16.66
N TYR A 203 14.61 8.47 -15.33
CA TYR A 203 15.68 7.93 -14.49
C TYR A 203 16.05 6.49 -14.87
N LEU A 204 15.04 5.64 -15.12
CA LEU A 204 15.29 4.24 -15.49
C LEU A 204 15.95 4.07 -16.86
N ARG A 205 15.76 5.02 -17.79
CA ARG A 205 16.41 5.01 -19.12
C ARG A 205 17.92 5.22 -19.04
N VAL A 206 18.42 5.86 -17.98
CA VAL A 206 19.86 6.00 -17.75
C VAL A 206 20.43 4.63 -17.40
N PRO A 207 21.53 4.16 -18.02
CA PRO A 207 22.16 2.88 -17.68
C PRO A 207 22.54 2.82 -16.20
N ASP A 208 22.30 1.68 -15.55
CA ASP A 208 22.45 1.52 -14.09
C ASP A 208 23.81 2.00 -13.54
N GLY A 209 24.91 1.60 -14.19
CA GLY A 209 26.26 2.01 -13.81
C GLY A 209 26.52 3.52 -13.89
N GLN A 210 25.71 4.27 -14.63
CA GLN A 210 25.84 5.72 -14.83
C GLN A 210 24.88 6.53 -13.95
N ARG A 211 23.88 5.92 -13.31
CA ARG A 211 22.88 6.69 -12.53
C ARG A 211 23.46 7.39 -11.31
N THR A 212 24.50 6.79 -10.73
CA THR A 212 25.16 7.26 -9.52
C THR A 212 26.41 8.08 -9.82
N ASN A 213 27.23 7.57 -10.73
CA ASN A 213 28.59 8.03 -10.97
C ASN A 213 28.71 8.79 -12.29
N GLY A 214 27.73 8.66 -13.18
CA GLY A 214 27.68 9.41 -14.42
C GLY A 214 27.29 10.85 -14.12
N VAL A 215 28.08 11.78 -14.63
CA VAL A 215 27.82 13.21 -14.53
C VAL A 215 27.07 13.63 -15.80
N LEU A 216 25.86 14.17 -15.63
CA LEU A 216 25.10 14.79 -16.71
C LEU A 216 25.67 16.18 -17.03
N ASP A 217 25.21 16.80 -18.12
CA ASP A 217 25.63 18.15 -18.53
C ASP A 217 25.47 19.21 -17.43
N SER A 218 24.56 18.97 -16.47
CA SER A 218 24.32 19.80 -15.30
C SER A 218 25.35 19.65 -14.17
N GLY A 219 26.34 18.77 -14.31
CA GLY A 219 27.30 18.45 -13.25
C GLY A 219 26.76 17.50 -12.17
N LYS A 220 25.49 17.06 -12.29
CA LYS A 220 24.80 16.20 -11.31
C LYS A 220 24.65 14.78 -11.85
N SER A 221 24.57 13.80 -10.95
CA SER A 221 24.19 12.45 -11.34
C SER A 221 22.69 12.34 -11.61
N ALA A 222 22.28 11.34 -12.39
CA ALA A 222 20.86 11.12 -12.67
C ALA A 222 20.04 10.91 -11.38
N ARG A 223 20.64 10.28 -10.36
CA ARG A 223 20.01 10.13 -9.04
C ARG A 223 19.83 11.47 -8.34
N ALA A 224 20.84 12.34 -8.35
CA ALA A 224 20.75 13.67 -7.75
C ALA A 224 19.66 14.51 -8.43
N VAL A 225 19.58 14.46 -9.77
CA VAL A 225 18.51 15.14 -10.52
C VAL A 225 17.14 14.58 -10.16
N LEU A 226 16.99 13.26 -10.05
CA LEU A 226 15.72 12.66 -9.62
C LEU A 226 15.33 13.11 -8.21
N GLN A 227 16.27 13.12 -7.26
CA GLN A 227 16.01 13.57 -5.89
C GLN A 227 15.53 15.03 -5.85
N GLU A 228 16.13 15.91 -6.64
CA GLU A 228 15.70 17.31 -6.75
C GLU A 228 14.29 17.43 -7.35
N GLN A 229 13.99 16.67 -8.39
CA GLN A 229 12.66 16.63 -9.00
C GLN A 229 11.60 16.13 -8.03
N LEU A 230 11.88 15.05 -7.30
CA LEU A 230 10.97 14.49 -6.31
C LEU A 230 10.76 15.45 -5.12
N ALA A 231 11.82 16.12 -4.66
CA ALA A 231 11.71 17.14 -3.62
C ALA A 231 10.85 18.33 -4.06
N MET A 232 11.01 18.79 -5.30
CA MET A 232 10.18 19.84 -5.87
C MET A 232 8.71 19.42 -5.96
N LEU A 233 8.43 18.22 -6.48
CA LEU A 233 7.07 17.68 -6.56
C LEU A 233 6.43 17.53 -5.17
N GLN A 234 7.19 17.06 -4.18
CA GLN A 234 6.72 16.94 -2.81
C GLN A 234 6.33 18.29 -2.23
N HIS A 235 7.20 19.30 -2.40
CA HIS A 235 6.93 20.65 -1.92
C HIS A 235 5.64 21.24 -2.52
N GLU A 236 5.46 21.09 -3.83
CA GLU A 236 4.27 21.59 -4.53
C GLU A 236 2.99 20.85 -4.10
N LEU A 237 3.08 19.52 -3.87
CA LEU A 237 1.95 18.74 -3.35
C LEU A 237 1.59 19.16 -1.91
N ASP A 238 2.57 19.40 -1.04
CA ASP A 238 2.32 19.85 0.34
C ASP A 238 1.64 21.22 0.37
N GLN A 239 2.06 22.14 -0.50
CA GLN A 239 1.39 23.44 -0.63
C GLN A 239 -0.09 23.29 -1.03
N ARG A 240 -0.38 22.39 -1.99
CA ARG A 240 -1.74 22.15 -2.49
C ARG A 240 -2.59 21.40 -1.47
N GLU A 241 -2.00 20.48 -0.72
CA GLU A 241 -2.65 19.84 0.43
C GLU A 241 -3.06 20.89 1.48
N ASN A 242 -2.19 21.84 1.80
CA ASN A 242 -2.49 22.92 2.74
C ASN A 242 -3.58 23.86 2.23
N LYS A 243 -3.57 24.21 0.93
CA LYS A 243 -4.64 24.96 0.27
C LYS A 243 -5.98 24.23 0.36
N LEU A 244 -5.98 22.93 0.06
CA LEU A 244 -7.16 22.06 0.13
C LEU A 244 -7.71 21.98 1.57
N GLY A 245 -6.83 21.87 2.56
CA GLY A 245 -7.21 21.89 3.98
C GLY A 245 -7.86 23.21 4.41
N ARG A 246 -7.34 24.35 3.93
CA ARG A 246 -7.94 25.67 4.17
C ARG A 246 -9.33 25.79 3.55
N SER A 247 -9.48 25.38 2.29
CA SER A 247 -10.78 25.34 1.61
C SER A 247 -11.81 24.47 2.38
N ALA A 248 -11.40 23.28 2.83
CA ALA A 248 -12.26 22.42 3.65
C ALA A 248 -12.68 23.09 4.98
N ALA A 249 -11.75 23.81 5.63
CA ALA A 249 -12.03 24.53 6.87
C ALA A 249 -13.01 25.70 6.69
N GLU A 250 -13.04 26.35 5.53
CA GLU A 250 -13.99 27.44 5.27
C GLU A 250 -15.45 26.98 5.35
N GLY A 251 -15.74 25.75 4.92
CA GLY A 251 -17.07 25.16 5.08
C GLY A 251 -17.51 25.13 6.54
N LEU A 252 -16.61 24.72 7.44
CA LEU A 252 -16.85 24.71 8.88
C LEU A 252 -17.04 26.13 9.43
N MET A 253 -16.21 27.08 9.00
CA MET A 253 -16.31 28.48 9.43
C MET A 253 -17.61 29.14 8.96
N ARG A 254 -18.08 28.84 7.74
CA ARG A 254 -19.39 29.31 7.25
C ARG A 254 -20.54 28.79 8.12
N GLN A 255 -20.48 27.51 8.49
CA GLN A 255 -21.50 26.92 9.37
C GLN A 255 -21.49 27.55 10.76
N GLN A 256 -20.31 27.82 11.33
CA GLN A 256 -20.19 28.51 12.62
C GLN A 256 -20.84 29.90 12.57
N ARG A 257 -20.48 30.74 11.58
CA ARG A 257 -21.04 32.08 11.42
C ARG A 257 -22.56 32.06 11.27
N PHE A 258 -23.09 31.07 10.54
CA PHE A 258 -24.53 30.88 10.41
C PHE A 258 -25.20 30.58 11.76
N LEU A 259 -24.65 29.64 12.55
CA LEU A 259 -25.18 29.29 13.88
C LEU A 259 -25.13 30.49 14.83
N GLU A 260 -24.05 31.27 14.81
CA GLU A 260 -23.93 32.50 15.59
C GLU A 260 -25.02 33.52 15.20
N SER A 261 -25.24 33.76 13.90
CA SER A 261 -26.28 34.68 13.43
C SER A 261 -27.71 34.28 13.82
N LYS A 262 -27.97 32.98 14.02
CA LYS A 262 -29.27 32.46 14.46
C LYS A 262 -29.50 32.65 15.96
N LYS A 263 -28.44 32.57 16.77
CA LYS A 263 -28.52 32.81 18.23
C LYS A 263 -28.86 34.26 18.55
N THR A 264 -28.38 35.22 17.77
CA THR A 264 -28.62 36.65 17.99
C THR A 264 -30.03 37.11 17.61
N ARG A 265 -30.86 36.24 17.02
CA ARG A 265 -32.21 36.58 16.50
C ARG A 265 -33.37 36.16 17.41
N VAL A 266 -33.08 35.73 18.64
CA VAL A 266 -34.02 35.39 19.72
C VAL A 266 -33.77 36.35 20.87
#